data_AF-A0A5E4KTA2-F1
#
_entry.id   AF-A0A5E4KTA2-F1
#
_cell.length_a   1.000
_cell.length_b   1.000
_cell.length_c   1.000
_cell.angle_alpha   90.00
_cell.angle_beta   90.00
_cell.angle_gamma   90.00
#
_symmetry.space_group_name_H-M   'P 1'
#
loop_
_entity.id
_entity.type
_entity.pdbx_description
1 polymer ?
#
loop_
_entity_poly.entity_id
_entity_poly.type
_entity_poly.pdbx_seq_one_letter_code
_entity_poly.pdbx_strand_id
1 'polypeptide(L)'
;MIRGKIIFWITAIAIVSSLISGCVSTPPATPTATPTPVVTPVMTPTSTPAPTPATSAAIPSATSSAPPSITITSYPSGVNGEDNFTIQWEVTGGTTGNISQTGVQWGFSSNYTRNSTVLNGESPQNFSVVLKAPAGGGPVYFRIYATVDGVDIYSPGYQIAIIPRYTGGGY
;
A
#
# COMPACT_ATOMS: atom_id res chain seq x y z
N MET A 1 16.89 35.62 4.92
CA MET A 1 17.92 34.56 5.00
C MET A 1 17.98 34.08 6.44
N ILE A 2 17.58 32.84 6.72
CA ILE A 2 18.16 31.91 7.72
C ILE A 2 17.41 30.59 7.54
N ARG A 3 18.19 29.53 7.33
CA ARG A 3 17.80 28.16 7.04
C ARG A 3 17.60 27.43 8.37
N GLY A 4 16.46 26.78 8.58
CA GLY A 4 16.22 25.88 9.72
C GLY A 4 16.05 24.44 9.23
N LYS A 5 17.05 23.60 9.48
CA LYS A 5 17.13 22.17 9.15
C LYS A 5 16.67 21.30 10.34
N ILE A 6 15.89 20.26 10.03
CA ILE A 6 16.01 18.86 10.48
C ILE A 6 15.90 18.57 11.98
N ILE A 7 14.87 17.81 12.37
CA ILE A 7 14.90 16.92 13.54
C ILE A 7 14.21 15.58 13.18
N PHE A 8 15.03 14.54 13.01
CA PHE A 8 14.68 13.11 12.99
C PHE A 8 14.72 12.58 14.43
N TRP A 9 13.80 11.69 14.82
CA TRP A 9 13.94 10.88 16.03
C TRP A 9 13.68 9.39 15.74
N ILE A 10 14.70 8.58 16.00
CA ILE A 10 14.67 7.10 16.10
C ILE A 10 15.16 6.79 17.52
N THR A 11 14.44 5.98 18.28
CA THR A 11 14.93 5.41 19.54
C THR A 11 14.63 3.91 19.60
N ALA A 12 15.71 3.13 19.57
CA ALA A 12 15.75 1.70 19.87
C ALA A 12 16.26 1.53 21.31
N ILE A 13 15.67 0.61 22.10
CA ILE A 13 16.16 0.23 23.43
C ILE A 13 16.16 -1.30 23.52
N ALA A 14 17.36 -1.85 23.73
CA ALA A 14 17.62 -3.25 24.08
C ALA A 14 18.21 -3.29 25.50
N ILE A 15 17.75 -4.21 26.35
CA ILE A 15 18.35 -4.48 27.67
C ILE A 15 18.43 -6.00 27.90
N VAL A 16 19.57 -6.40 28.45
CA VAL A 16 20.22 -7.71 28.45
C VAL A 16 20.24 -8.34 29.85
N SER A 17 20.07 -9.68 29.89
CA SER A 17 20.56 -10.74 30.80
C SER A 17 20.55 -10.62 32.34
N SER A 18 20.20 -11.76 32.99
CA SER A 18 20.65 -12.14 34.34
C SER A 18 20.91 -13.65 34.47
N LEU A 19 22.02 -13.96 35.16
CA LEU A 19 22.71 -15.24 35.40
C LEU A 19 22.14 -16.01 36.60
N ILE A 20 22.32 -17.35 36.68
CA ILE A 20 22.55 -18.05 37.96
C ILE A 20 23.50 -19.26 37.78
N SER A 21 24.53 -19.27 38.62
CA SER A 21 25.63 -20.23 38.80
C SER A 21 25.38 -21.08 40.06
N GLY A 22 25.81 -22.35 40.07
CA GLY A 22 25.79 -23.19 41.29
C GLY A 22 26.63 -24.47 41.13
N CYS A 23 27.43 -24.77 42.16
CA CYS A 23 28.46 -25.83 42.21
C CYS A 23 28.21 -26.81 43.39
N VAL A 24 28.79 -28.03 43.31
CA VAL A 24 29.23 -28.93 44.42
C VAL A 24 28.09 -29.67 45.17
N SER A 25 28.12 -30.95 45.59
CA SER A 25 29.15 -31.93 45.97
C SER A 25 28.62 -33.39 45.86
N THR A 26 29.52 -34.37 45.76
CA THR A 26 29.28 -35.83 45.61
C THR A 26 29.03 -36.55 46.94
N PRO A 27 28.15 -37.58 47.01
CA PRO A 27 28.18 -38.62 48.03
C PRO A 27 28.57 -40.03 47.51
N PRO A 28 29.04 -40.94 48.39
CA PRO A 28 29.65 -42.23 48.04
C PRO A 28 28.65 -43.34 47.68
N ALA A 29 29.17 -44.38 47.01
CA ALA A 29 28.43 -45.48 46.39
C ALA A 29 27.73 -46.45 47.36
N THR A 30 26.54 -46.92 46.96
CA THR A 30 25.78 -48.02 47.58
C THR A 30 25.64 -49.18 46.59
N PRO A 31 25.87 -50.45 46.98
CA PRO A 31 25.88 -51.59 46.07
C PRO A 31 24.48 -52.19 45.79
N THR A 32 24.36 -52.73 44.58
CA THR A 32 23.64 -53.97 44.20
C THR A 32 22.11 -53.99 44.14
N ALA A 33 21.59 -54.24 42.92
CA ALA A 33 20.65 -55.33 42.65
C ALA A 33 20.85 -55.81 41.20
N THR A 34 21.03 -57.12 41.02
CA THR A 34 21.13 -57.79 39.72
C THR A 34 19.77 -57.74 39.01
N PRO A 35 19.66 -57.18 37.79
CA PRO A 35 18.41 -57.24 37.04
C PRO A 35 18.21 -58.63 36.44
N THR A 36 17.05 -59.20 36.75
CA THR A 36 16.45 -60.40 36.14
C THR A 36 16.39 -60.27 34.61
N PRO A 37 16.65 -61.32 33.80
CA PRO A 37 16.55 -61.24 32.36
C PRO A 37 15.12 -60.88 31.92
N VAL A 38 15.00 -59.79 31.17
CA VAL A 38 13.76 -59.31 30.57
C VAL A 38 13.48 -60.15 29.32
N VAL A 39 12.28 -60.74 29.24
CA VAL A 39 11.80 -61.45 28.05
C VAL A 39 11.52 -60.42 26.96
N THR A 40 12.28 -60.49 25.85
CA THR A 40 12.08 -59.64 24.68
C THR A 40 10.77 -59.99 23.96
N PRO A 41 9.80 -59.06 23.81
CA PRO A 41 8.66 -59.29 22.95
C PRO A 41 9.11 -59.29 21.49
N VAL A 42 8.72 -60.34 20.76
CA VAL A 42 8.90 -60.42 19.30
C VAL A 42 8.02 -59.33 18.66
N MET A 43 8.64 -58.37 17.97
CA MET A 43 7.92 -57.33 17.25
C MET A 43 7.25 -57.93 16.00
N THR A 44 5.93 -57.79 15.93
CA THR A 44 5.12 -58.09 14.74
C THR A 44 5.49 -57.09 13.63
N PRO A 45 5.78 -57.54 12.38
CA PRO A 45 6.08 -56.62 11.29
C PRO A 45 4.87 -55.74 10.99
N THR A 46 5.04 -54.43 11.14
CA THR A 46 4.04 -53.42 10.77
C THR A 46 4.08 -53.25 9.25
N SER A 47 2.94 -53.43 8.58
CA SER A 47 2.81 -53.20 7.15
C SER A 47 3.06 -51.73 6.83
N THR A 48 4.00 -51.46 5.92
CA THR A 48 4.27 -50.13 5.39
C THR A 48 3.03 -49.62 4.64
N PRO A 49 2.50 -48.43 4.96
CA PRO A 49 1.39 -47.85 4.20
C PRO A 49 1.83 -47.60 2.75
N ALA A 50 0.94 -47.93 1.80
CA ALA A 50 1.14 -47.69 0.37
C ALA A 50 1.39 -46.18 0.10
N PRO A 51 2.23 -45.83 -0.88
CA PRO A 51 2.51 -44.44 -1.21
C PRO A 51 1.22 -43.73 -1.63
N THR A 52 0.87 -42.65 -0.92
CA THR A 52 -0.21 -41.76 -1.30
C THR A 52 0.10 -41.16 -2.68
N PRO A 53 -0.82 -41.21 -3.66
CA PRO A 53 -0.59 -40.54 -4.94
C PRO A 53 -0.40 -39.04 -4.68
N ALA A 54 0.68 -38.48 -5.24
CA ALA A 54 0.98 -37.06 -5.14
C ALA A 54 -0.16 -36.25 -5.79
N THR A 55 -0.82 -35.41 -4.99
CA THR A 55 -1.77 -34.42 -5.48
C THR A 55 -1.05 -33.51 -6.47
N SER A 56 -1.47 -33.55 -7.73
CA SER A 56 -0.96 -32.66 -8.78
C SER A 56 -1.09 -31.21 -8.32
N ALA A 57 0.04 -30.50 -8.27
CA ALA A 57 0.04 -29.06 -7.99
C ALA A 57 -0.88 -28.35 -8.99
N ALA A 58 -1.80 -27.52 -8.47
CA ALA A 58 -2.61 -26.67 -9.32
C ALA A 58 -1.69 -25.73 -10.11
N ILE A 59 -1.78 -25.77 -11.44
CA ILE A 59 -1.10 -24.83 -12.31
C ILE A 59 -1.68 -23.44 -11.98
N PRO A 60 -0.87 -22.44 -11.59
CA PRO A 60 -1.40 -21.11 -11.35
C PRO A 60 -2.05 -20.60 -12.63
N SER A 61 -3.35 -20.33 -12.56
CA SER A 61 -4.09 -19.70 -13.65
C SER A 61 -3.51 -18.30 -13.85
N ALA A 62 -2.82 -18.07 -14.97
CA ALA A 62 -2.33 -16.74 -15.30
C ALA A 62 -3.54 -15.85 -15.61
N THR A 63 -3.92 -14.99 -14.66
CA THR A 63 -4.97 -14.00 -14.88
C THR A 63 -4.46 -13.01 -15.93
N SER A 64 -5.03 -13.08 -17.14
CA SER A 64 -4.74 -12.13 -18.22
C SER A 64 -5.23 -10.75 -17.79
N SER A 65 -4.30 -9.87 -17.41
CA SER A 65 -4.56 -8.50 -16.97
C SER A 65 -4.51 -7.56 -18.18
N ALA A 66 -5.59 -6.79 -18.42
CA ALA A 66 -5.61 -5.75 -19.44
C ALA A 66 -4.69 -4.59 -19.01
N PRO A 67 -4.06 -3.82 -19.92
CA PRO A 67 -3.23 -2.70 -19.52
C PRO A 67 -4.06 -1.65 -18.74
N PRO A 68 -3.53 -1.10 -17.63
CA PRO A 68 -4.26 -0.13 -16.84
C PRO A 68 -4.35 1.22 -17.58
N SER A 69 -5.47 1.91 -17.42
CA SER A 69 -5.79 3.17 -18.12
C SER A 69 -6.61 4.11 -17.24
N ILE A 70 -6.49 5.42 -17.50
CA ILE A 70 -7.28 6.47 -16.86
C ILE A 70 -8.11 7.20 -17.91
N THR A 71 -9.40 7.35 -17.66
CA THR A 71 -10.31 8.14 -18.48
C THR A 71 -10.94 9.25 -17.63
N ILE A 72 -10.71 10.51 -17.98
CA ILE A 72 -11.39 11.63 -17.32
C ILE A 72 -12.81 11.71 -17.88
N THR A 73 -13.79 11.62 -17.00
CA THR A 73 -15.21 11.55 -17.37
C THR A 73 -15.89 12.92 -17.30
N SER A 74 -15.45 13.80 -16.39
CA SER A 74 -16.04 15.14 -16.27
C SER A 74 -15.11 16.14 -15.56
N TYR A 75 -15.06 17.36 -16.09
CA TYR A 75 -14.48 18.54 -15.45
C TYR A 75 -15.03 19.81 -16.11
N PRO A 76 -15.14 20.94 -15.38
CA PRO A 76 -15.58 22.20 -15.98
C PRO A 76 -14.46 22.82 -16.83
N SER A 77 -14.82 23.49 -17.93
CA SER A 77 -13.86 24.25 -18.74
C SER A 77 -13.44 25.57 -18.07
N GLY A 78 -14.26 26.11 -17.17
CA GLY A 78 -13.93 27.27 -16.36
C GLY A 78 -14.85 27.45 -15.16
N VAL A 79 -14.31 28.10 -14.12
CA VAL A 79 -14.97 28.31 -12.82
C VAL A 79 -14.59 29.66 -12.25
N ASN A 80 -15.45 30.26 -11.42
CA ASN A 80 -15.06 31.49 -10.74
C ASN A 80 -14.04 31.19 -9.65
N GLY A 81 -13.15 32.14 -9.41
CA GLY A 81 -12.22 32.09 -8.29
C GLY A 81 -12.99 31.93 -6.98
N GLU A 82 -12.40 31.20 -6.05
CA GLU A 82 -13.03 30.83 -4.79
C GLU A 82 -14.31 29.96 -4.92
N ASP A 83 -14.66 29.42 -6.08
CA ASP A 83 -15.71 28.39 -6.16
C ASP A 83 -15.14 26.98 -6.00
N ASN A 84 -15.97 26.06 -5.52
CA ASN A 84 -15.64 24.64 -5.52
C ASN A 84 -15.96 24.05 -6.88
N PHE A 85 -15.12 23.14 -7.36
CA PHE A 85 -15.34 22.43 -8.61
C PHE A 85 -14.93 20.97 -8.51
N THR A 86 -15.58 20.13 -9.31
CA THR A 86 -15.41 18.68 -9.25
C THR A 86 -14.69 18.17 -10.49
N ILE A 87 -13.74 17.27 -10.29
CA ILE A 87 -13.14 16.47 -11.36
C ILE A 87 -13.54 15.03 -11.12
N GLN A 88 -13.98 14.34 -12.17
CA GLN A 88 -14.38 12.94 -12.17
C GLN A 88 -13.57 12.16 -13.20
N TRP A 89 -13.19 10.95 -12.84
CA TRP A 89 -12.43 10.04 -13.70
C TRP A 89 -12.76 8.59 -13.40
N GLU A 90 -12.34 7.72 -14.29
CA GLU A 90 -12.42 6.28 -14.19
C GLU A 90 -11.02 5.69 -14.32
N VAL A 91 -10.72 4.69 -13.51
CA VAL A 91 -9.50 3.88 -13.63
C VAL A 91 -9.94 2.47 -13.99
N THR A 92 -9.38 1.93 -15.08
CA THR A 92 -9.73 0.62 -15.64
C THR A 92 -8.48 -0.21 -15.93
N GLY A 93 -8.63 -1.52 -16.15
CA GLY A 93 -7.52 -2.43 -16.46
C GLY A 93 -6.71 -2.81 -15.22
N GLY A 94 -5.56 -3.45 -15.42
CA GLY A 94 -4.87 -4.18 -14.36
C GLY A 94 -5.57 -5.50 -14.02
N THR A 95 -5.06 -6.14 -12.97
CA THR A 95 -5.71 -7.24 -12.29
C THR A 95 -6.94 -6.65 -11.63
N THR A 96 -8.11 -7.20 -11.95
CA THR A 96 -9.37 -6.80 -11.32
C THR A 96 -9.19 -6.80 -9.80
N GLY A 97 -9.43 -5.65 -9.15
CA GLY A 97 -9.48 -5.57 -7.70
C GLY A 97 -8.45 -4.70 -6.97
N ASN A 98 -7.47 -4.03 -7.60
CA ASN A 98 -6.59 -3.15 -6.81
C ASN A 98 -6.09 -1.88 -7.51
N ILE A 99 -6.56 -0.75 -7.00
CA ILE A 99 -6.03 0.60 -7.25
C ILE A 99 -5.49 1.11 -5.92
N SER A 100 -4.16 1.07 -5.76
CA SER A 100 -3.52 1.36 -4.48
C SER A 100 -3.44 2.85 -4.18
N GLN A 101 -3.51 3.71 -5.19
CA GLN A 101 -3.68 5.16 -5.04
C GLN A 101 -4.21 5.76 -6.33
N THR A 102 -5.02 6.81 -6.22
CA THR A 102 -5.39 7.68 -7.33
C THR A 102 -5.74 9.07 -6.81
N GLY A 103 -5.54 10.09 -7.65
CA GLY A 103 -5.86 11.46 -7.29
C GLY A 103 -5.54 12.43 -8.41
N VAL A 104 -5.75 13.72 -8.12
CA VAL A 104 -5.47 14.83 -9.03
C VAL A 104 -4.15 15.48 -8.64
N GLN A 105 -3.23 15.57 -9.59
CA GLN A 105 -2.08 16.49 -9.51
C GLN A 105 -2.46 17.77 -10.24
N TRP A 106 -2.27 18.93 -9.63
CA TRP A 106 -2.68 20.21 -10.18
C TRP A 106 -1.74 21.36 -9.81
N GLY A 107 -1.86 22.48 -10.52
CA GLY A 107 -1.07 23.69 -10.22
C GLY A 107 -1.32 24.81 -11.22
N PHE A 108 -0.62 25.93 -11.01
CA PHE A 108 -0.67 27.10 -11.89
C PHE A 108 0.24 26.99 -13.13
N SER A 109 0.87 25.83 -13.28
CA SER A 109 1.70 25.45 -14.44
C SER A 109 1.59 23.95 -14.65
N SER A 110 2.06 23.46 -15.80
CA SER A 110 2.13 22.04 -16.15
C SER A 110 3.09 21.20 -15.28
N ASN A 111 3.71 21.78 -14.25
CA ASN A 111 4.55 21.06 -13.29
C ASN A 111 3.76 20.47 -12.11
N TYR A 112 2.45 20.76 -12.03
CA TYR A 112 1.51 20.16 -11.06
C TYR A 112 2.03 20.09 -9.61
N THR A 113 2.34 21.24 -9.02
CA THR A 113 3.01 21.32 -7.71
C THR A 113 2.13 20.98 -6.51
N ARG A 114 0.86 20.63 -6.71
CA ARG A 114 -0.13 20.33 -5.67
C ARG A 114 -0.83 19.02 -5.97
N ASN A 115 -1.25 18.32 -4.92
CA ASN A 115 -2.02 17.09 -5.03
C ASN A 115 -3.38 17.25 -4.32
N SER A 116 -4.39 16.55 -4.80
CA SER A 116 -5.64 16.35 -4.07
C SER A 116 -5.47 15.32 -2.94
N THR A 117 -6.55 15.08 -2.22
CA THR A 117 -6.70 13.88 -1.40
C THR A 117 -6.46 12.63 -2.25
N VAL A 118 -5.74 11.66 -1.69
CA VAL A 118 -5.50 10.36 -2.30
C VAL A 118 -6.70 9.45 -2.03
N LEU A 119 -7.15 8.75 -3.07
CA LEU A 119 -8.22 7.76 -3.02
C LEU A 119 -7.67 6.39 -3.38
N ASN A 120 -8.38 5.34 -3.01
CA ASN A 120 -8.02 3.94 -3.25
C ASN A 120 -9.28 3.19 -3.65
N GLY A 121 -9.15 2.05 -4.31
CA GLY A 121 -10.32 1.32 -4.81
C GLY A 121 -9.99 0.06 -5.59
N GLU A 122 -10.94 -0.39 -6.40
CA GLU A 122 -10.82 -1.59 -7.24
C GLU A 122 -11.06 -1.24 -8.70
N SER A 123 -10.26 -1.78 -9.61
CA SER A 123 -10.49 -1.58 -11.05
C SER A 123 -11.55 -2.54 -11.58
N PRO A 124 -12.52 -2.09 -12.40
CA PRO A 124 -12.77 -0.70 -12.83
C PRO A 124 -13.61 0.09 -11.81
N GLN A 125 -13.24 1.36 -11.56
CA GLN A 125 -14.00 2.24 -10.66
C GLN A 125 -13.93 3.72 -11.04
N ASN A 126 -15.03 4.43 -10.80
CA ASN A 126 -15.11 5.88 -10.90
C ASN A 126 -14.72 6.57 -9.59
N PHE A 127 -13.98 7.66 -9.72
CA PHE A 127 -13.51 8.50 -8.62
C PHE A 127 -13.92 9.95 -8.87
N SER A 128 -13.99 10.72 -7.79
CA SER A 128 -14.22 12.15 -7.86
C SER A 128 -13.51 12.88 -6.74
N VAL A 129 -13.11 14.12 -7.01
CA VAL A 129 -12.62 15.02 -5.98
C VAL A 129 -13.15 16.43 -6.21
N VAL A 130 -13.39 17.13 -5.09
CA VAL A 130 -13.75 18.54 -5.09
C VAL A 130 -12.50 19.36 -4.77
N LEU A 131 -12.17 20.32 -5.62
CA LEU A 131 -11.09 21.27 -5.42
C LEU A 131 -11.65 22.69 -5.28
N LYS A 132 -10.91 23.55 -4.59
CA LYS A 132 -11.22 24.97 -4.47
C LYS A 132 -10.47 25.76 -5.55
N ALA A 133 -11.19 26.53 -6.35
CA ALA A 133 -10.61 27.46 -7.30
C ALA A 133 -9.85 28.57 -6.55
N PRO A 134 -8.64 28.92 -6.98
CA PRO A 134 -7.89 30.04 -6.41
C PRO A 134 -8.59 31.37 -6.70
N ALA A 135 -8.50 32.35 -5.79
CA ALA A 135 -9.03 33.70 -6.03
C ALA A 135 -8.44 34.40 -7.27
N GLY A 136 -7.16 34.15 -7.53
CA GLY A 136 -6.45 34.71 -8.68
C GLY A 136 -7.00 34.18 -10.00
N GLY A 137 -7.09 35.04 -11.00
CA GLY A 137 -7.43 34.62 -12.36
C GLY A 137 -6.31 33.79 -13.01
N GLY A 138 -6.65 33.12 -14.10
CA GLY A 138 -5.70 32.35 -14.91
C GLY A 138 -5.98 30.84 -14.91
N PRO A 139 -5.28 30.06 -15.74
CA PRO A 139 -5.54 28.64 -15.86
C PRO A 139 -5.00 27.86 -14.65
N VAL A 140 -5.77 26.86 -14.21
CA VAL A 140 -5.28 25.75 -13.39
C VAL A 140 -5.04 24.57 -14.31
N TYR A 141 -3.83 24.03 -14.27
CA TYR A 141 -3.46 22.82 -14.98
C TYR A 141 -3.63 21.62 -14.06
N PHE A 142 -4.14 20.51 -14.57
CA PHE A 142 -4.25 19.27 -13.82
C PHE A 142 -3.98 18.02 -14.67
N ARG A 143 -3.71 16.91 -14.00
CA ARG A 143 -3.72 15.55 -14.53
C ARG A 143 -4.13 14.58 -13.43
N ILE A 144 -4.60 13.42 -13.80
CA ILE A 144 -4.87 12.32 -12.88
C ILE A 144 -3.66 11.40 -12.83
N TYR A 145 -3.37 10.87 -11.66
CA TYR A 145 -2.45 9.75 -11.49
C TYR A 145 -3.18 8.58 -10.82
N ALA A 146 -2.70 7.37 -11.10
CA ALA A 146 -3.12 6.18 -10.39
C ALA A 146 -1.97 5.16 -10.32
N THR A 147 -1.95 4.35 -9.28
CA THR A 147 -1.09 3.16 -9.19
C THR A 147 -1.99 1.93 -9.23
N VAL A 148 -1.84 1.13 -10.28
CA VAL A 148 -2.60 -0.11 -10.51
C VAL A 148 -1.60 -1.25 -10.60
N ASP A 149 -1.74 -2.27 -9.74
CA ASP A 149 -0.78 -3.37 -9.62
C ASP A 149 0.68 -2.93 -9.42
N GLY A 150 0.90 -1.80 -8.72
CA GLY A 150 2.23 -1.23 -8.52
C GLY A 150 2.79 -0.46 -9.73
N VAL A 151 2.03 -0.33 -10.81
CA VAL A 151 2.38 0.47 -11.99
C VAL A 151 1.73 1.85 -11.89
N ASP A 152 2.57 2.89 -11.93
CA ASP A 152 2.10 4.27 -11.99
C ASP A 152 1.69 4.64 -13.42
N ILE A 153 0.47 5.14 -13.55
CA ILE A 153 -0.09 5.66 -14.80
C ILE A 153 -0.61 7.08 -14.63
N TYR A 154 -0.60 7.83 -15.72
CA TYR A 154 -1.00 9.25 -15.74
C TYR A 154 -1.93 9.50 -16.92
N SER A 155 -2.93 10.35 -16.69
CA SER A 155 -3.72 10.91 -17.78
C SER A 155 -2.91 11.95 -18.57
N PRO A 156 -3.40 12.38 -19.75
CA PRO A 156 -2.97 13.64 -20.36
C PRO A 156 -3.14 14.84 -19.40
N GLY A 157 -2.49 15.96 -19.75
CA GLY A 157 -2.66 17.23 -19.04
C GLY A 157 -3.86 18.01 -19.54
N TYR A 158 -4.59 18.63 -18.62
CA TYR A 158 -5.78 19.43 -18.88
C TYR A 158 -5.68 20.79 -18.20
N GLN A 159 -6.55 21.72 -18.60
CA GLN A 159 -6.62 23.06 -18.02
C GLN A 159 -8.06 23.48 -17.75
N ILE A 160 -8.24 24.27 -16.70
CA ILE A 160 -9.50 24.90 -16.31
C ILE A 160 -9.25 26.39 -16.20
N ALA A 161 -10.06 27.22 -16.86
CA ALA A 161 -9.95 28.67 -16.76
C ALA A 161 -10.53 29.16 -15.42
N ILE A 162 -9.75 29.91 -14.64
CA ILE A 162 -10.25 30.55 -13.42
C ILE A 162 -10.60 32.01 -13.72
N ILE A 163 -11.87 32.36 -13.51
CA ILE A 163 -12.39 33.71 -13.67
C ILE A 163 -12.20 34.45 -12.33
N PRO A 164 -11.35 35.49 -12.25
CA PRO A 164 -11.10 36.18 -10.99
C PRO A 164 -12.38 36.79 -10.42
N ARG A 165 -12.58 36.67 -9.11
CA ARG A 165 -13.61 37.44 -8.41
C ARG A 165 -13.05 38.81 -8.05
N TYR A 166 -13.44 39.82 -8.81
CA TYR A 166 -13.20 41.21 -8.42
C TYR A 166 -14.20 41.58 -7.34
N THR A 167 -13.78 41.51 -6.07
CA THR A 167 -14.52 42.16 -4.99
C THR A 167 -14.30 43.66 -5.19
N GLY A 168 -15.22 44.31 -5.91
CA GLY A 168 -15.16 45.74 -6.17
C GLY A 168 -14.99 46.50 -4.85
N GLY A 169 -13.86 47.20 -4.71
CA GLY A 169 -13.68 48.21 -3.68
C GLY A 169 -14.73 49.30 -3.91
N GLY A 170 -15.76 49.31 -3.08
CA GLY A 170 -16.71 50.42 -3.05
C GLY A 170 -15.94 51.70 -2.71
N TYR A 171 -16.07 52.69 -3.59
CA TYR A 171 -15.69 54.08 -3.34
C TYR A 171 -16.61 54.70 -2.30
#